data_AF-A0AAD4BV62-F1
#
_entry.id   AF-A0AAD4BV62-F1
#
_cell.length_a   1.000
_cell.length_b   1.000
_cell.length_c   1.000
_cell.angle_alpha   90.00
_cell.angle_beta   90.00
_cell.angle_gamma   90.00
#
_symmetry.space_group_name_H-M   'P 1'
#
loop_
_entity.id
_entity.type
_entity.pdbx_description
1 polymer ?
#
loop_
_entity_poly.entity_id
_entity_poly.type
_entity_poly.pdbx_seq_one_letter_code
_entity_poly.pdbx_strand_id
1 'polypeptide(L)'
;MRKIGLKCVDPNNHVNTELIFDYHIDLLPSFEFSPEIAEAIHKLWQDLIIPKLMDHCSEFYLMDSAIYFFTDVLRTGAPNYLPTENDVL
;
A
#
# COMPACT_ATOMS: atom_id res chain seq x y z
N MET A 1 -3.04 11.37 -3.12
CA MET A 1 -1.92 12.34 -3.07
C MET A 1 -2.04 13.45 -4.13
N ARG A 2 -1.92 13.18 -5.43
CA ARG A 2 -1.94 14.23 -6.50
C ARG A 2 -3.22 15.08 -6.52
N LYS A 3 -4.41 14.47 -6.40
CA LYS A 3 -5.71 15.17 -6.41
C LYS A 3 -5.91 16.13 -5.20
N ILE A 4 -5.27 15.82 -4.07
CA ILE A 4 -5.35 16.59 -2.81
C ILE A 4 -4.12 17.54 -2.69
N GLY A 5 -3.27 17.59 -3.72
CA GLY A 5 -2.09 18.46 -3.75
C GLY A 5 -0.96 18.05 -2.80
N LEU A 6 -1.00 16.86 -2.21
CA LEU A 6 0.06 16.34 -1.34
C LEU A 6 1.19 15.73 -2.16
N LYS A 7 2.43 15.97 -1.72
CA LYS A 7 3.66 15.41 -2.29
C LYS A 7 4.38 14.57 -1.25
N CYS A 8 5.06 13.51 -1.69
CA CYS A 8 5.91 12.71 -0.81
C CYS A 8 6.97 13.61 -0.16
N VAL A 9 7.24 13.38 1.12
CA VAL A 9 8.34 14.08 1.82
C VAL A 9 9.66 13.45 1.40
N ASP A 10 9.73 12.12 1.28
CA ASP A 10 10.89 11.43 0.73
C ASP A 10 10.85 11.44 -0.81
N PRO A 11 11.85 12.02 -1.50
CA PRO A 11 11.94 11.97 -2.95
C PRO A 11 11.98 10.55 -3.53
N ASN A 12 12.52 9.58 -2.80
CA ASN A 12 12.60 8.18 -3.23
C ASN A 12 11.20 7.56 -3.37
N ASN A 13 10.23 8.04 -2.60
CA ASN A 13 8.86 7.57 -2.67
C ASN A 13 8.15 7.97 -3.97
N HIS A 14 8.68 8.92 -4.75
CA HIS A 14 8.17 9.13 -6.11
C HIS A 14 8.35 7.89 -6.98
N VAL A 15 9.50 7.23 -6.91
CA VAL A 15 9.77 6.00 -7.68
C VAL A 15 8.84 4.88 -7.21
N ASN A 16 8.69 4.72 -5.89
CA ASN A 16 7.76 3.74 -5.31
C ASN A 16 6.31 4.02 -5.75
N THR A 17 5.91 5.29 -5.81
CA THR A 17 4.55 5.67 -6.24
C THR A 17 4.30 5.28 -7.69
N GLU A 18 5.24 5.56 -8.61
CA GLU A 18 5.07 5.15 -10.00
C GLU A 18 5.07 3.62 -10.14
N LEU A 19 5.97 2.92 -9.43
CA LEU A 19 6.02 1.45 -9.44
C LEU A 19 4.69 0.83 -8.98
N ILE A 20 4.09 1.36 -7.91
CA ILE A 20 2.78 0.90 -7.42
C ILE A 20 1.67 1.24 -8.42
N PHE A 21 1.72 2.41 -9.05
CA PHE A 21 0.72 2.83 -10.05
C PHE A 21 0.74 1.97 -11.31
N ASP A 22 1.91 1.55 -11.76
CA ASP A 22 2.11 0.74 -12.95
C ASP A 22 1.94 -0.77 -12.67
N TYR A 23 1.74 -1.16 -11.40
CA TYR A 23 1.56 -2.56 -11.03
C TYR A 23 0.19 -3.09 -11.47
N HIS A 24 0.22 -4.17 -12.25
CA HIS A 24 -0.98 -4.85 -12.72
C HIS A 24 -1.27 -6.10 -11.87
N ILE A 25 -2.53 -6.21 -11.42
CA ILE A 25 -3.01 -7.37 -10.67
C ILE A 25 -3.76 -8.28 -11.62
N ASP A 26 -3.31 -9.53 -11.71
CA ASP A 26 -4.01 -10.58 -12.45
C ASP A 26 -5.04 -11.27 -11.54
N LEU A 27 -6.23 -11.51 -12.05
CA LEU A 27 -7.30 -12.21 -11.33
C LEU A 27 -7.18 -13.74 -11.43
N LEU A 28 -5.97 -14.24 -11.72
CA LEU A 28 -5.71 -15.67 -11.85
C LEU A 28 -5.52 -16.31 -10.47
N PRO A 29 -5.95 -17.57 -10.28
CA PRO A 29 -5.72 -18.28 -9.01
C PRO A 29 -4.24 -18.45 -8.66
N SER A 30 -3.35 -18.36 -9.66
CA SER A 30 -1.90 -18.44 -9.50
C SER A 30 -1.24 -17.08 -9.26
N PHE A 31 -2.01 -16.01 -9.08
CA PHE A 31 -1.44 -14.71 -8.79
C PHE A 31 -0.72 -14.74 -7.45
N GLU A 32 0.55 -14.35 -7.48
CA GLU A 32 1.36 -14.12 -6.29
C GLU A 32 1.62 -12.63 -6.16
N PHE A 33 1.39 -12.10 -4.96
CA PHE A 33 1.66 -10.70 -4.70
C PHE A 33 3.17 -10.44 -4.66
N SER A 34 3.66 -9.51 -5.49
CA SER A 34 5.09 -9.24 -5.61
C SER A 34 5.70 -8.68 -4.31
N PRO A 35 6.76 -9.31 -3.77
CA PRO A 35 7.47 -8.79 -2.60
C PRO A 35 8.08 -7.39 -2.84
N GLU A 36 8.47 -7.09 -4.07
CA GLU A 36 8.99 -5.77 -4.46
C GLU A 36 7.93 -4.67 -4.31
N ILE A 37 6.69 -4.99 -4.68
CA ILE A 37 5.56 -4.06 -4.54
C ILE A 37 5.19 -3.89 -3.08
N ALA A 38 5.21 -4.97 -2.29
CA ALA A 38 4.99 -4.90 -0.85
C ALA A 38 6.02 -3.98 -0.17
N GLU A 39 7.29 -4.08 -0.54
CA GLU A 39 8.36 -3.20 -0.05
C GLU A 39 8.14 -1.74 -0.48
N ALA A 40 7.72 -1.50 -1.73
CA ALA A 40 7.40 -0.16 -2.21
C ALA A 40 6.23 0.47 -1.44
N ILE A 41 5.17 -0.29 -1.17
CA ILE A 41 4.03 0.16 -0.35
C ILE A 41 4.49 0.43 1.08
N HIS A 42 5.32 -0.45 1.65
CA HIS A 42 5.85 -0.27 3.00
C HIS A 42 6.61 1.06 3.12
N LYS A 43 7.55 1.33 2.20
CA LYS A 43 8.31 2.60 2.19
C LYS A 43 7.42 3.83 2.01
N LEU A 44 6.41 3.74 1.14
CA LEU A 44 5.46 4.82 0.96
C LEU A 44 4.60 5.05 2.21
N TRP A 45 4.20 3.97 2.90
CA TRP A 45 3.42 4.02 4.14
C TRP A 45 4.20 4.64 5.31
N GLN A 46 5.54 4.54 5.29
CA GLN A 46 6.41 5.21 6.26
C GLN A 46 6.66 6.70 5.94
N ASP A 47 6.17 7.23 4.81
CA ASP A 47 6.36 8.64 4.47
C ASP A 47 5.63 9.55 5.48
N LEU A 48 6.29 10.61 5.92
CA LEU A 48 5.74 11.57 6.89
C LEU A 48 4.47 12.30 6.38
N ILE A 49 4.18 12.22 5.09
CA ILE A 49 2.93 12.75 4.52
C ILE A 49 1.70 11.87 4.80
N ILE A 50 1.88 10.60 5.16
CA ILE A 50 0.78 9.63 5.28
C ILE A 50 -0.26 10.03 6.34
N PRO A 51 0.11 10.47 7.56
CA PRO A 51 -0.88 10.93 8.53
C PRO A 51 -1.76 12.06 7.98
N LYS A 52 -1.13 13.04 7.30
CA LYS A 52 -1.85 14.12 6.65
C LYS A 52 -2.75 13.62 5.52
N LEU A 53 -2.33 12.62 4.75
CA LEU A 53 -3.18 12.01 3.73
C LEU A 53 -4.39 11.31 4.37
N MET A 54 -4.20 10.66 5.52
CA MET A 54 -5.27 9.97 6.24
C MET A 54 -6.29 10.94 6.85
N ASP A 55 -5.91 12.16 7.21
CA ASP A 55 -6.86 13.20 7.63
C ASP A 55 -7.89 13.53 6.51
N HIS A 56 -7.52 13.29 5.26
CA HIS A 56 -8.36 13.47 4.07
C HIS A 56 -8.98 12.14 3.57
N CYS A 57 -8.93 11.05 4.35
CA CYS A 57 -9.41 9.74 3.90
C CYS A 57 -10.90 9.75 3.53
N SER A 58 -11.71 10.65 4.10
CA SER A 58 -13.12 10.82 3.77
C SER A 58 -13.36 11.46 2.39
N GLU A 59 -12.34 12.07 1.79
CA GLU A 59 -12.42 12.69 0.46
C GLU A 59 -12.22 11.67 -0.68
N PHE A 60 -11.84 10.43 -0.35
CA PHE A 60 -11.67 9.34 -1.31
C PHE A 60 -12.18 8.01 -0.75
N TYR A 61 -12.39 7.04 -1.63
CA TYR A 61 -12.77 5.72 -1.15
C TYR A 61 -11.52 4.99 -0.63
N LEU A 62 -11.48 4.72 0.68
CA LEU A 62 -10.48 3.90 1.34
C LEU A 62 -11.21 2.82 2.14
N MET A 63 -10.77 1.56 2.00
CA MET A 63 -11.34 0.46 2.78
C MET A 63 -10.96 0.61 4.26
N ASP A 64 -11.89 0.30 5.16
CA ASP A 64 -11.65 0.40 6.62
C ASP A 64 -10.45 -0.45 7.08
N SER A 65 -10.25 -1.61 6.44
CA SER A 65 -9.11 -2.51 6.72
C SER A 65 -7.80 -2.10 6.05
N ALA A 66 -7.78 -1.04 5.24
CA ALA A 66 -6.58 -0.66 4.48
C ALA A 66 -5.39 -0.34 5.41
N ILE A 67 -5.64 0.36 6.52
CA ILE A 67 -4.59 0.71 7.50
C ILE A 67 -3.95 -0.55 8.09
N TYR A 68 -4.76 -1.56 8.40
CA TYR A 68 -4.27 -2.83 8.94
C TYR A 68 -3.34 -3.54 7.95
N PHE A 69 -3.75 -3.65 6.68
CA PHE A 69 -2.92 -4.28 5.65
C PHE A 69 -1.68 -3.47 5.27
N PHE A 70 -1.76 -2.13 5.22
CA PHE A 70 -0.60 -1.30 4.89
C PHE A 70 0.44 -1.26 6.00
N THR A 71 0.00 -1.35 7.26
CA THR A 71 0.91 -1.42 8.42
C THR A 71 1.74 -2.71 8.38
N ASP A 72 1.13 -3.84 8.01
CA ASP A 72 1.78 -5.15 7.93
C ASP A 72 1.96 -5.66 6.49
N VAL A 73 2.16 -4.75 5.52
CA VAL A 73 2.21 -5.13 4.09
C VAL A 73 3.37 -6.08 3.74
N LEU A 74 4.47 -6.02 4.49
CA LEU A 74 5.59 -6.94 4.30
C LEU A 74 5.23 -8.39 4.67
N ARG A 75 4.28 -8.58 5.61
CA ARG A 75 3.77 -9.91 5.97
C ARG A 75 2.87 -10.44 4.86
N THR A 76 2.01 -9.61 4.30
CA THR A 76 1.10 -10.02 3.22
C THR A 76 1.81 -10.23 1.89
N GLY A 77 2.92 -9.52 1.65
CA GLY A 77 3.81 -9.72 0.50
C GLY A 77 4.91 -10.76 0.71
N ALA A 78 4.93 -11.47 1.84
CA ALA A 78 5.95 -12.46 2.11
C ALA A 78 5.76 -13.70 1.19
N PRO A 79 6.85 -14.33 0.71
CA PRO A 79 6.76 -15.63 0.06
C PRO A 79 6.10 -16.65 0.98
N ASN A 80 5.04 -17.33 0.50
CA ASN A 80 4.20 -18.24 1.29
C ASN A 80 3.36 -17.56 2.37
N TYR A 81 2.94 -16.31 2.15
CA TYR A 81 1.97 -15.65 3.00
C TYR A 81 0.75 -16.55 3.28
N LEU A 82 0.47 -16.77 4.56
CA LEU A 82 -0.71 -17.47 5.03
C LEU A 82 -1.58 -16.47 5.81
N PRO A 83 -2.82 -16.20 5.34
CA PRO A 83 -3.75 -15.34 6.05
C PRO A 83 -4.01 -15.85 7.48
N THR A 84 -3.98 -14.92 8.41
CA THR A 84 -4.44 -15.11 9.79
C THR A 84 -5.95 -14.95 9.87
N GLU A 85 -6.55 -15.31 10.99
CA GLU A 85 -7.98 -15.09 11.24
C GLU A 85 -8.38 -13.62 11.03
N ASN A 86 -7.56 -12.69 11.54
CA ASN A 86 -7.79 -11.25 11.39
C ASN A 86 -7.71 -10.75 9.94
N ASP A 87 -7.03 -11.46 9.04
CA ASP A 87 -6.97 -11.09 7.62
C ASP A 87 -8.27 -11.46 6.88
N VAL A 88 -9.09 -12.32 7.48
CA VAL A 88 -10.32 -12.87 6.89
C VAL A 88 -11.59 -12.26 7.51
N LEU A 89 -11.50 -11.75 8.74
CA LEU A 89 -12.59 -11.08 9.47
C LEU A 89 -12.87 -9.66 8.93
#